data_AF-A0A1N6T6Q0-F1
#
_entry.id   AF-A0A1N6T6Q0-F1
#
_cell.length_a   1.000
_cell.length_b   1.000
_cell.length_c   1.000
_cell.angle_alpha   90.00
_cell.angle_beta   90.00
_cell.angle_gamma   90.00
#
_symmetry.space_group_name_H-M   'P 1'
#
loop_
_entity.id
_entity.type
_entity.pdbx_description
1 polymer ?
#
loop_
_entity_poly.entity_id
_entity_poly.type
_entity_poly.pdbx_seq_one_letter_code
_entity_poly.pdbx_strand_id
1 'polypeptide(L)' 'MTLGLSRLRLSPDVFWGLSLPELAAMAGAFGEPAGLSRGEVEALMQRFPD' A
#
# COMPACT_ATOMS: atom_id res chain seq x y z
N MET A 1 3.47 -19.62 -4.80
CA MET A 1 4.22 -18.36 -4.60
C MET A 1 3.59 -17.25 -5.44
N THR A 2 2.35 -16.86 -5.12
CA THR A 2 1.47 -16.06 -6.00
C THR A 2 1.31 -14.62 -5.49
N LEU A 3 2.23 -14.13 -4.67
CA LEU A 3 2.08 -12.85 -3.97
C LEU A 3 2.80 -11.69 -4.67
N GLY A 4 3.77 -11.95 -5.57
CA GLY A 4 4.64 -10.90 -6.13
C GLY A 4 4.39 -10.54 -7.59
N LEU A 5 4.35 -11.55 -8.47
CA LEU A 5 4.54 -11.31 -9.91
C LEU A 5 3.23 -11.14 -10.68
N SER A 6 2.16 -11.84 -10.30
CA SER A 6 0.89 -11.83 -11.06
C SER A 6 -0.13 -10.81 -10.56
N ARG A 7 -0.08 -10.42 -9.27
CA ARG A 7 -1.11 -9.57 -8.64
C ARG A 7 -0.67 -8.12 -8.45
N LEU A 8 0.62 -7.87 -8.22
CA LEU A 8 1.16 -6.52 -8.00
C LEU A 8 1.84 -5.93 -9.26
N ARG A 9 2.11 -6.75 -10.29
CA ARG A 9 2.82 -6.36 -11.53
C ARG A 9 4.12 -5.59 -11.26
N LEU A 10 4.81 -5.89 -10.17
CA LEU A 10 6.08 -5.26 -9.83
C LEU A 10 7.20 -5.79 -10.72
N SER A 11 8.18 -4.94 -11.02
CA SER A 11 9.42 -5.38 -11.63
C SER A 11 10.17 -6.32 -10.68
N PRO A 12 10.90 -7.34 -11.17
CA PRO A 12 11.60 -8.31 -10.34
C PRO A 12 12.56 -7.68 -9.32
N ASP A 13 13.30 -6.65 -9.73
CA ASP A 13 14.19 -5.88 -8.86
C ASP A 13 13.45 -5.24 -7.68
N VAL A 14 12.28 -4.66 -7.95
CA VAL A 14 11.46 -4.03 -6.91
C VAL A 14 10.96 -5.08 -5.93
N PHE A 15 10.49 -6.22 -6.42
CA PHE A 15 10.00 -7.30 -5.57
C PHE A 15 11.08 -7.84 -4.63
N TRP A 16 12.30 -8.06 -5.13
CA TRP A 16 13.41 -8.56 -4.31
C TRP A 16 14.02 -7.49 -3.39
N GLY A 17 13.81 -6.21 -3.68
CA GLY A 17 14.19 -5.09 -2.81
C GLY A 17 13.21 -4.84 -1.66
N LEU A 18 12.03 -5.46 -1.65
CA LEU A 18 11.03 -5.26 -0.59
C LEU A 18 11.47 -5.89 0.72
N SER A 19 11.25 -5.16 1.80
CA SER A 19 11.30 -5.71 3.15
C SER A 19 10.06 -6.55 3.46
N LEU A 20 10.16 -7.46 4.44
CA LEU A 20 9.05 -8.28 4.93
C LEU A 20 7.78 -7.49 5.29
N PRO A 21 7.82 -6.35 6.01
CA PRO A 21 6.62 -5.57 6.30
C PRO A 21 6.00 -4.95 5.04
N GLU A 22 6.79 -4.52 4.07
CA GLU A 22 6.27 -3.98 2.80
C GLU A 22 5.60 -5.06 1.95
N LEU A 23 6.18 -6.27 1.93
CA LEU A 23 5.56 -7.41 1.28
C LEU A 23 4.20 -7.75 1.91
N ALA A 24 4.11 -7.73 3.26
CA ALA A 24 2.87 -7.97 3.99
C ALA A 24 1.81 -6.88 3.70
N ALA A 25 2.22 -5.61 3.60
CA ALA A 25 1.37 -4.49 3.23
C ALA A 25 0.75 -4.69 1.85
N MET A 26 1.60 -5.00 0.86
CA MET A 26 1.17 -5.21 -0.52
C MET A 26 0.34 -6.50 -0.70
N ALA A 27 0.57 -7.52 0.14
CA ALA A 27 -0.23 -8.73 0.17
C ALA A 27 -1.65 -8.52 0.74
N GLY A 28 -1.95 -7.34 1.29
CA GLY A 28 -3.22 -7.05 1.94
C GLY A 28 -3.33 -7.64 3.35
N ALA A 29 -2.21 -7.97 3.99
CA ALA A 29 -2.20 -8.52 5.36
C ALA A 29 -2.75 -7.53 6.41
N PHE A 30 -2.83 -6.25 6.07
CA PHE A 30 -3.36 -5.18 6.92
C PHE A 30 -4.81 -4.79 6.58
N GLY A 31 -5.49 -5.54 5.71
CA GLY A 31 -6.87 -5.29 5.28
C GLY A 31 -6.96 -4.47 3.99
N GLU A 32 -8.18 -4.39 3.43
CA GLU A 32 -8.44 -3.48 2.31
C GLU A 32 -8.39 -2.04 2.82
N PRO A 33 -7.61 -1.15 2.18
CA PRO A 33 -7.69 0.27 2.51
C PRO A 33 -9.11 0.74 2.23
N ALA A 34 -9.82 1.17 3.28
CA ALA A 34 -11.08 1.88 3.10
C ALA A 34 -10.79 3.06 2.16
N GLY A 35 -11.53 3.13 1.05
CA GLY A 35 -11.32 4.16 0.04
C GLY A 35 -11.38 5.53 0.69
N LEU A 36 -10.34 6.33 0.49
CA LEU A 36 -10.20 7.62 1.14
C LEU A 36 -11.29 8.57 0.62
N SER A 37 -12.23 8.92 1.49
CA SER A 37 -13.33 9.83 1.14
C SER A 37 -12.81 11.26 1.06
N ARG A 38 -13.46 12.11 0.26
CA ARG A 38 -13.09 13.54 0.14
C ARG A 38 -13.02 14.24 1.51
N GLY A 39 -13.95 13.94 2.42
CA GLY A 39 -13.94 14.49 3.77
C GLY A 39 -12.75 14.02 4.62
N GLU A 40 -12.25 12.80 4.41
CA GLU A 40 -11.04 12.30 5.09
C GLU A 40 -9.78 12.99 4.56
N VAL A 41 -9.72 13.29 3.25
CA VAL A 41 -8.66 14.12 2.67
C VAL A 41 -8.66 15.51 3.30
N GLU A 42 -9.80 16.18 3.37
CA GLU A 42 -9.91 17.52 3.97
C GLU A 42 -9.53 17.50 5.46
N ALA A 43 -9.96 16.47 6.21
CA ALA A 43 -9.55 16.29 7.59
C ALA A 43 -8.04 16.09 7.73
N LEU A 44 -7.41 15.35 6.81
CA LEU A 44 -5.96 15.16 6.79
C LEU A 44 -5.23 16.48 6.50
N MET A 45 -5.70 17.25 5.50
CA MET A 45 -5.12 18.56 5.14
C MET A 45 -5.25 19.58 6.29
N GLN A 46 -6.33 19.52 7.06
CA GLN A 46 -6.46 20.33 8.28
C GLN A 46 -5.55 19.84 9.41
N ARG A 47 -5.35 18.53 9.53
CA ARG A 47 -4.55 17.91 10.59
C ARG A 47 -3.04 18.12 10.38
N PHE A 48 -2.60 18.12 9.12
CA PHE A 48 -1.22 18.29 8.70
C PHE A 48 -1.14 19.40 7.62
N PRO A 49 -1.17 20.68 8.02
CA PRO A 49 -1.25 21.81 7.09
C PRO A 49 0.08 22.23 6.43
N ASP A 50 1.08 21.35 6.34
CA ASP A 50 2.40 21.61 5.77
C ASP A 50 2.77 20.56 4.70
#